data_AF-A0A520JIQ8-F1
#
_entry.id   AF-A0A520JIQ8-F1
#
_cell.length_a   1.000
_cell.length_b   1.000
_cell.length_c   1.000
_cell.angle_alpha   90.00
_cell.angle_beta   90.00
_cell.angle_gamma   90.00
#
_symmetry.space_group_name_H-M   'P 1'
#
loop_
_entity.id
_entity.type
_entity.pdbx_description
1 polymer ?
#
loop_
_entity_poly.entity_id
_entity_poly.type
_entity_poly.pdbx_seq_one_letter_code
_entity_poly.pdbx_strand_id
1 'polypeptide(L)'
;MTAFKNYNSRHRTANHWARLVLVSAGLGVTGGCATLPAAGPTAAQIRRAETKDNGTGFQIVDIDAASTARLAVHATAAAPLATLDEVGRTDTLGPGDTLSIGIFEVGVTLFTRGNGATAQSSFTPSASGTDLTVRVDAAGTVQLPYVGRVAVAGKTPGEVERTIEHGMIGLSQRPQVVVAVKANAFNVFYVSGDIRTPGRFELGLPRERLLDAIARAGGTTNQPNDMIVRVTRSGRSAETRLS
;
A
#
# COMPACT_ATOMS: atom_id res chain seq x y z
N MET A 1 -90.91 41.32 76.92
CA MET A 1 -90.27 40.99 78.21
C MET A 1 -89.12 40.04 77.89
N THR A 2 -87.85 40.31 78.11
CA THR A 2 -87.22 41.17 79.13
C THR A 2 -85.83 41.61 78.61
N ALA A 3 -85.43 42.81 79.01
CA ALA A 3 -84.21 43.52 78.63
C ALA A 3 -82.92 42.98 79.30
N PHE A 4 -81.84 43.73 79.12
CA PHE A 4 -80.50 43.73 79.75
C PHE A 4 -79.38 43.15 78.86
N LYS A 5 -78.19 43.76 78.74
CA LYS A 5 -77.65 45.06 79.18
C LYS A 5 -76.32 45.23 78.45
N ASN A 6 -76.10 46.43 77.95
CA ASN A 6 -74.90 46.90 77.28
C ASN A 6 -73.71 46.92 78.27
N TYR A 7 -72.55 46.39 77.90
CA TYR A 7 -71.28 46.73 78.54
C TYR A 7 -70.16 46.85 77.50
N ASN A 8 -69.69 48.08 77.39
CA ASN A 8 -68.58 48.56 76.59
C ASN A 8 -67.29 48.44 77.40
N SER A 9 -66.26 47.77 76.88
CA SER A 9 -64.89 48.10 77.25
C SER A 9 -63.94 47.96 76.05
N ARG A 10 -63.46 49.11 75.60
CA ARG A 10 -62.31 49.25 74.71
C ARG A 10 -61.04 48.82 75.44
N HIS A 11 -60.09 48.27 74.69
CA HIS A 11 -58.65 48.60 74.65
C HIS A 11 -57.72 47.37 74.53
N ARG A 12 -56.76 47.50 73.59
CA ARG A 12 -55.50 46.75 73.39
C ARG A 12 -55.49 45.60 72.37
N THR A 13 -55.46 45.96 71.07
CA THR A 13 -55.09 45.04 69.97
C THR A 13 -54.12 45.69 68.97
N ALA A 14 -52.93 46.11 69.40
CA ALA A 14 -51.98 46.82 68.51
C ALA A 14 -50.58 46.18 68.34
N ASN A 15 -50.21 45.14 69.11
CA ASN A 15 -48.80 44.67 69.11
C ASN A 15 -48.54 43.24 68.58
N HIS A 16 -49.54 42.55 68.03
CA HIS A 16 -49.35 41.17 67.51
C HIS A 16 -49.02 41.09 66.02
N TRP A 17 -49.34 42.11 65.22
CA TRP A 17 -49.10 42.09 63.77
C TRP A 17 -47.63 42.35 63.39
N ALA A 18 -46.89 43.14 64.18
CA ALA A 18 -45.48 43.41 63.92
C ALA A 18 -44.56 42.19 64.14
N ARG A 19 -44.98 41.22 64.96
CA ARG A 19 -44.20 40.00 65.23
C ARG A 19 -44.36 38.91 64.17
N LEU A 20 -45.45 38.92 63.40
CA LEU A 20 -45.70 37.91 62.36
C LEU A 20 -44.99 38.22 61.04
N VAL A 21 -44.79 39.50 60.70
CA VAL A 21 -44.09 39.90 59.46
C VAL A 21 -42.59 39.61 59.50
N LEU A 22 -41.98 39.64 60.70
CA LEU A 22 -40.55 39.37 60.89
C LEU A 22 -40.18 37.87 60.82
N VAL A 23 -41.15 36.96 60.97
CA VAL A 23 -40.89 35.51 60.92
C VAL A 23 -41.02 34.95 59.49
N SER A 24 -41.82 35.56 58.62
CA SER A 24 -41.97 35.14 57.21
C SER A 24 -40.80 35.55 56.31
N ALA A 25 -39.97 36.51 56.72
CA ALA A 25 -38.80 36.95 55.94
C ALA A 25 -37.56 36.05 56.11
N GLY A 26 -37.57 35.11 57.06
CA GLY A 26 -36.43 34.23 57.37
C GLY A 26 -36.35 32.92 56.58
N LEU A 27 -37.40 32.54 55.84
CA LEU A 27 -37.50 31.22 55.19
C LEU A 27 -37.16 31.21 53.68
N GLY A 28 -36.52 32.27 53.17
CA GLY A 28 -36.29 32.45 51.73
C GLY A 28 -34.87 32.15 51.22
N VAL A 29 -33.90 31.76 52.06
CA VAL A 29 -32.46 31.80 51.68
C VAL A 29 -31.76 30.43 51.63
N THR A 30 -32.45 29.30 51.85
CA THR A 30 -31.83 27.97 51.73
C THR A 30 -32.14 27.31 50.38
N GLY A 31 -31.56 27.84 49.31
CA GLY A 31 -31.64 27.30 47.95
C GLY A 31 -30.32 27.44 47.21
N GLY A 32 -29.20 27.16 47.87
CA GLY A 32 -27.85 27.53 47.42
C GLY A 32 -26.88 26.37 47.14
N CYS A 33 -27.33 25.12 46.98
CA CYS A 33 -26.42 24.00 46.69
C CYS A 33 -27.03 22.99 45.72
N ALA A 34 -26.80 23.18 44.41
CA ALA A 34 -26.89 22.11 43.41
C ALA A 34 -26.10 22.40 42.12
N THR A 35 -25.06 23.24 42.15
CA THR A 35 -24.22 23.51 40.96
C THR A 35 -22.87 22.82 41.12
N LEU A 36 -22.84 21.52 40.84
CA LEU A 36 -21.58 20.83 40.55
C LEU A 36 -21.07 21.34 39.19
N PRO A 37 -19.80 21.72 39.06
CA PRO A 37 -19.19 21.97 37.75
C PRO A 37 -19.35 20.69 36.90
N ALA A 38 -20.04 20.79 35.77
CA ALA A 38 -20.21 19.65 34.87
C ALA A 38 -18.96 19.52 33.99
N ALA A 39 -18.23 18.41 34.16
CA ALA A 39 -17.14 18.02 33.26
C ALA A 39 -17.73 17.30 32.04
N GLY A 40 -18.35 18.06 31.13
CA GLY A 40 -18.81 17.57 29.83
C GLY A 40 -20.32 17.37 29.68
N PRO A 41 -20.78 17.11 28.44
CA PRO A 41 -22.19 16.93 28.13
C PRO A 41 -22.72 15.61 28.67
N THR A 42 -23.94 15.64 29.19
CA THR A 42 -24.66 14.44 29.64
C THR A 42 -25.17 13.64 28.44
N ALA A 43 -25.37 12.33 28.60
CA ALA A 43 -25.93 11.47 27.55
C ALA A 43 -27.28 11.99 27.01
N ALA A 44 -28.09 12.62 27.85
CA ALA A 44 -29.36 13.22 27.44
C ALA A 44 -29.16 14.48 26.56
N GLN A 45 -28.10 15.25 26.78
CA GLN A 45 -27.76 16.40 25.93
C GLN A 45 -27.25 15.94 24.56
N ILE A 46 -26.44 14.88 24.50
CA ILE A 46 -25.94 14.31 23.23
C ILE A 46 -27.10 13.77 22.38
N ARG A 47 -28.03 13.01 22.99
CA ARG A 47 -29.24 12.52 22.30
C ARG A 47 -30.16 13.64 21.80
N ARG A 48 -30.33 14.72 22.57
CA ARG A 48 -31.13 15.88 22.12
C ARG A 48 -30.45 16.64 20.99
N ALA A 49 -29.12 16.72 21.02
CA ALA A 49 -28.34 17.38 19.98
C ALA A 49 -28.47 16.65 18.62
N GLU A 50 -28.52 15.31 18.61
CA GLU A 50 -28.77 14.53 17.38
C GLU A 50 -30.07 14.94 16.65
N THR A 51 -31.15 15.23 17.40
CA THR A 51 -32.46 15.56 16.80
C THR A 51 -32.67 17.05 16.54
N LYS A 52 -32.05 17.94 17.33
CA LYS A 52 -32.40 19.37 17.35
C LYS A 52 -31.27 20.30 16.91
N ASP A 53 -30.02 19.88 17.03
CA ASP A 53 -28.84 20.74 16.78
C ASP A 53 -27.67 19.93 16.21
N ASN A 54 -27.93 19.24 15.10
CA ASN A 54 -26.99 18.32 14.46
C ASN A 54 -26.27 18.96 13.27
N GLY A 55 -25.60 20.09 13.50
CA GLY A 55 -24.86 20.80 12.44
C GLY A 55 -23.70 19.99 11.83
N THR A 56 -23.22 18.96 12.53
CA THR A 56 -22.12 18.07 12.09
C THR A 56 -22.60 16.75 11.47
N GLY A 57 -23.90 16.47 11.48
CA GLY A 57 -24.48 15.27 10.87
C GLY A 57 -24.11 13.95 11.55
N PHE A 58 -23.81 13.95 12.86
CA PHE A 58 -23.48 12.72 13.58
C PHE A 58 -24.74 11.89 13.86
N GLN A 59 -24.59 10.57 13.92
CA GLN A 59 -25.66 9.64 14.28
C GLN A 59 -25.23 8.81 15.49
N ILE A 60 -26.14 8.65 16.45
CA ILE A 60 -25.93 7.74 17.59
C ILE A 60 -26.35 6.34 17.15
N VAL A 61 -25.39 5.42 17.17
CA VAL A 61 -25.63 4.01 16.85
C VAL A 61 -25.47 3.20 18.12
N ASP A 62 -26.55 2.56 18.56
CA ASP A 62 -26.48 1.61 19.66
C ASP A 62 -25.67 0.37 19.24
N ILE A 63 -24.72 -0.02 20.08
CA ILE A 63 -23.86 -1.18 19.84
C ILE A 63 -24.61 -2.42 20.35
N ASP A 64 -25.17 -3.19 19.44
CA ASP A 64 -25.90 -4.44 19.68
C ASP A 64 -25.40 -5.56 18.74
N ALA A 65 -25.94 -6.76 18.89
CA ALA A 65 -25.54 -7.91 18.06
C ALA A 65 -25.81 -7.70 16.55
N ALA A 66 -26.85 -6.95 16.20
CA ALA A 66 -27.21 -6.66 14.82
C ALA A 66 -26.33 -5.55 14.22
N SER A 67 -26.01 -4.50 14.97
CA SER A 67 -25.13 -3.42 14.51
C SER A 67 -23.68 -3.88 14.41
N THR A 68 -23.20 -4.69 15.36
CA THR A 68 -21.88 -5.34 15.28
C THR A 68 -21.78 -6.30 14.10
N ALA A 69 -22.82 -7.10 13.81
CA ALA A 69 -22.84 -7.96 12.63
C ALA A 69 -22.77 -7.15 11.32
N ARG A 70 -23.47 -6.01 11.21
CA ARG A 70 -23.41 -5.13 10.04
C ARG A 70 -22.03 -4.48 9.85
N LEU A 71 -21.40 -4.05 10.94
CA LEU A 71 -20.04 -3.48 10.94
C LEU A 71 -18.98 -4.53 10.57
N ALA A 72 -19.13 -5.77 11.07
CA ALA A 72 -18.21 -6.87 10.77
C ALA A 72 -18.19 -7.24 9.28
N VAL A 73 -19.33 -7.17 8.59
CA VAL A 73 -19.43 -7.45 7.15
C VAL A 73 -18.72 -6.39 6.30
N HIS A 74 -18.68 -5.13 6.73
CA HIS A 74 -17.91 -4.09 6.03
C HIS A 74 -16.40 -4.21 6.25
N ALA A 75 -15.96 -4.73 7.39
CA ALA A 75 -14.54 -4.96 7.66
C ALA A 75 -13.92 -6.07 6.81
N THR A 76 -14.74 -6.99 6.26
CA THR A 76 -14.29 -8.13 5.45
C THR A 76 -14.42 -7.93 3.94
N ALA A 77 -14.96 -6.79 3.49
CA ALA A 77 -15.15 -6.47 2.06
C ALA A 77 -13.88 -6.02 1.34
N ALA A 78 -12.70 -6.27 1.91
CA ALA A 78 -11.43 -6.15 1.21
C ALA A 78 -11.34 -7.30 0.19
N ALA A 79 -11.40 -6.97 -1.11
CA ALA A 79 -11.18 -7.97 -2.15
C ALA A 79 -9.84 -8.68 -1.89
N PRO A 80 -9.82 -10.01 -1.74
CA PRO A 80 -8.60 -10.69 -1.35
C PRO A 80 -7.55 -10.48 -2.44
N LEU A 81 -6.30 -10.22 -2.03
CA LEU A 81 -5.17 -10.10 -2.95
C LEU A 81 -5.03 -11.31 -3.88
N ALA A 82 -5.55 -12.48 -3.47
CA ALA A 82 -5.64 -13.67 -4.30
C ALA A 82 -6.39 -13.46 -5.62
N THR A 83 -7.33 -12.51 -5.69
CA THR A 83 -8.01 -12.14 -6.94
C THR A 83 -7.07 -11.50 -7.97
N LEU A 84 -5.97 -10.91 -7.50
CA LEU A 84 -4.90 -10.35 -8.33
C LEU A 84 -3.81 -11.36 -8.67
N ASP A 85 -3.86 -12.56 -8.09
CA ASP A 85 -2.89 -13.59 -8.42
C ASP A 85 -3.10 -14.04 -9.86
N GLU A 86 -2.03 -13.95 -10.63
CA GLU A 86 -2.00 -14.32 -12.02
C GLU A 86 -0.65 -14.98 -12.25
N VAL A 87 -0.69 -16.24 -12.68
CA VAL A 87 0.52 -16.99 -13.02
C VAL A 87 1.03 -16.46 -14.35
N GLY A 88 1.82 -15.40 -14.28
CA GLY A 88 2.54 -14.82 -15.41
C GLY A 88 4.01 -15.25 -15.42
N ARG A 89 4.61 -15.27 -16.61
CA ARG A 89 6.06 -15.33 -16.76
C ARG A 89 6.63 -13.95 -16.45
N THR A 90 7.49 -13.84 -15.43
CA THR A 90 8.23 -12.60 -15.12
C THR A 90 9.65 -12.60 -15.69
N ASP A 91 10.05 -13.69 -16.34
CA ASP A 91 11.34 -13.91 -16.99
C ASP A 91 11.32 -13.57 -18.49
N THR A 92 10.21 -13.04 -19.00
CA THR A 92 10.10 -12.61 -20.40
C THR A 92 10.68 -11.23 -20.60
N LEU A 93 11.35 -11.05 -21.74
CA LEU A 93 11.93 -9.80 -22.18
C LEU A 93 10.86 -8.91 -22.82
N GLY A 94 11.07 -7.60 -22.78
CA GLY A 94 10.20 -6.64 -23.45
C GLY A 94 10.92 -5.36 -23.90
N PRO A 95 10.19 -4.45 -24.56
CA PRO A 95 10.75 -3.20 -25.07
C PRO A 95 11.44 -2.38 -23.98
N GLY A 96 12.63 -1.87 -24.30
CA GLY A 96 13.42 -1.04 -23.40
C GLY A 96 14.43 -1.81 -22.53
N ASP A 97 14.32 -3.13 -22.41
CA ASP A 97 15.30 -3.97 -21.71
C ASP A 97 16.68 -3.85 -22.34
N THR A 98 17.73 -4.01 -21.53
CA THR A 98 19.11 -4.05 -22.01
C THR A 98 19.68 -5.44 -21.80
N LEU A 99 20.15 -6.06 -22.88
CA LEU A 99 20.69 -7.42 -22.91
C LEU A 99 22.21 -7.38 -23.09
N SER A 100 22.91 -8.26 -22.40
CA SER A 100 24.31 -8.62 -22.66
C SER A 100 24.30 -9.94 -23.43
N ILE A 101 24.83 -9.94 -24.64
CA ILE A 101 24.88 -11.12 -25.50
C ILE A 101 26.34 -11.51 -25.67
N GLY A 102 26.76 -12.59 -25.02
CA GLY A 102 28.07 -13.19 -25.17
C GLY A 102 28.04 -14.25 -26.27
N ILE A 103 28.83 -14.07 -27.32
CA ILE A 103 29.00 -15.04 -28.40
C ILE A 103 30.41 -15.62 -28.28
N PHE A 104 30.49 -16.93 -28.06
CA PHE A 104 31.74 -17.67 -27.94
C PHE A 104 31.90 -18.62 -29.12
N GLU A 105 33.10 -18.62 -29.70
CA GLU A 105 33.45 -19.53 -30.77
C GLU A 105 34.63 -20.39 -30.34
N VAL A 106 34.52 -21.70 -30.54
CA VAL A 106 35.65 -22.62 -30.34
C VAL A 106 36.34 -22.81 -31.68
N GLY A 107 37.51 -22.18 -31.84
CA GLY A 107 38.36 -22.33 -33.01
C GLY A 107 39.66 -23.09 -32.71
N VAL A 108 40.28 -23.64 -33.75
CA VAL A 108 41.67 -24.09 -33.72
C VAL A 108 42.54 -23.12 -34.52
N THR A 109 43.52 -22.48 -33.90
CA THR A 109 44.52 -21.70 -34.63
C THR A 109 45.55 -22.65 -35.24
N LEU A 110 45.42 -22.96 -36.52
CA LEU A 110 46.36 -23.84 -37.24
C LEU A 110 47.65 -23.13 -37.69
N PHE A 111 47.70 -21.80 -37.61
CA PHE A 111 48.84 -20.99 -38.04
C PHE A 111 49.13 -19.86 -37.05
N THR A 112 49.68 -20.18 -35.88
CA THR A 112 50.30 -19.15 -35.04
C THR A 112 51.58 -18.70 -35.73
N ARG A 113 51.59 -17.46 -36.22
CA ARG A 113 52.77 -16.81 -36.82
C ARG A 113 53.74 -16.43 -35.70
N GLY A 114 54.43 -17.43 -35.15
CA GLY A 114 55.54 -17.23 -34.23
C GLY A 114 56.71 -16.60 -34.98
N ASN A 115 57.23 -15.48 -34.46
CA ASN A 115 58.54 -14.97 -34.84
C ASN A 115 59.58 -16.08 -34.67
N GLY A 116 60.04 -16.65 -35.80
CA GLY A 116 61.26 -17.45 -35.93
C GLY A 116 61.58 -18.42 -34.79
N ALA A 117 60.83 -19.52 -34.66
CA ALA A 117 61.35 -20.77 -34.13
C ALA A 117 60.37 -21.91 -34.44
N THR A 118 60.86 -22.93 -35.14
CA THR A 118 60.32 -24.31 -35.25
C THR A 118 58.79 -24.47 -35.28
N ALA A 119 58.28 -24.86 -36.45
CA ALA A 119 56.92 -25.34 -36.65
C ALA A 119 56.63 -26.60 -35.79
N GLN A 120 56.25 -26.38 -34.54
CA GLN A 120 55.62 -27.38 -33.70
C GLN A 120 54.12 -27.08 -33.75
N SER A 121 53.36 -27.96 -34.39
CA SER A 121 51.91 -27.89 -34.55
C SER A 121 51.23 -28.08 -33.19
N SER A 122 51.25 -27.02 -32.37
CA SER A 122 50.52 -26.96 -31.11
C SER A 122 49.07 -26.63 -31.40
N PHE A 123 48.17 -27.61 -31.22
CA PHE A 123 46.73 -27.38 -31.22
C PHE A 123 46.33 -26.69 -29.92
N THR A 124 46.31 -25.36 -29.92
CA THR A 124 45.67 -24.59 -28.84
C THR A 124 44.23 -24.28 -29.26
N PRO A 125 43.21 -24.83 -28.57
CA PRO A 125 41.85 -24.35 -28.74
C PRO A 125 41.81 -22.88 -28.32
N SER A 126 41.53 -21.98 -29.26
CA SER A 126 41.30 -20.57 -28.96
C SER A 126 39.80 -20.36 -28.85
N ALA A 127 39.31 -20.11 -27.63
CA ALA A 127 37.97 -19.60 -27.43
C ALA A 127 38.02 -18.07 -27.60
N SER A 128 37.39 -17.54 -28.65
CA SER A 128 37.19 -16.10 -28.81
C SER A 128 35.75 -15.75 -28.40
N GLY A 129 35.61 -14.84 -27.45
CA GLY A 129 34.31 -14.36 -26.96
C GLY A 129 34.10 -12.89 -27.28
N THR A 130 32.94 -12.53 -27.82
CA THR A 130 32.49 -11.13 -28.00
C THR A 130 31.27 -10.89 -27.14
N ASP A 131 31.30 -9.86 -26.29
CA ASP A 131 30.13 -9.40 -25.54
C ASP A 131 29.53 -8.17 -26.23
N LEU A 132 28.22 -8.25 -26.50
CA LEU A 132 27.44 -7.18 -27.12
C LEU A 132 26.38 -6.72 -26.13
N THR A 133 26.46 -5.47 -25.68
CA THR A 133 25.36 -4.83 -24.96
C THR A 133 24.39 -4.20 -25.96
N VAL A 134 23.16 -4.71 -26.03
CA VAL A 134 22.11 -4.22 -26.94
C VAL A 134 20.83 -3.88 -26.19
N ARG A 135 20.08 -2.91 -26.68
CA ARG A 135 18.79 -2.51 -26.12
C ARG A 135 17.65 -3.02 -27.00
N VAL A 136 16.59 -3.53 -26.38
CA VAL A 136 15.37 -3.96 -27.07
C VAL A 136 14.62 -2.73 -27.56
N ASP A 137 14.32 -2.69 -28.85
CA ASP A 137 13.60 -1.58 -29.47
C ASP A 137 12.10 -1.61 -29.18
N ALA A 138 11.38 -0.56 -29.60
CA ALA A 138 9.94 -0.43 -29.42
C ALA A 138 9.14 -1.53 -30.14
N ALA A 139 9.70 -2.14 -31.19
CA ALA A 139 9.10 -3.27 -31.89
C ALA A 139 9.37 -4.61 -31.20
N GLY A 140 10.11 -4.63 -30.08
CA GLY A 140 10.41 -5.85 -29.34
C GLY A 140 11.53 -6.69 -29.96
N THR A 141 12.43 -6.05 -30.71
CA THR A 141 13.52 -6.70 -31.43
C THR A 141 14.88 -6.13 -31.04
N VAL A 142 15.94 -6.90 -31.30
CA VAL A 142 17.34 -6.46 -31.16
C VAL A 142 18.07 -6.65 -32.49
N GLN A 143 19.01 -5.76 -32.79
CA GLN A 143 19.85 -5.85 -33.96
C GLN A 143 21.19 -6.49 -33.58
N LEU A 144 21.53 -7.61 -34.21
CA LEU A 144 22.83 -8.26 -34.07
C LEU A 144 23.61 -8.22 -35.38
N PRO A 145 24.94 -8.06 -35.32
CA PRO A 145 25.81 -8.29 -36.48
C PRO A 145 25.61 -9.70 -37.02
N TYR A 146 25.62 -9.84 -38.35
CA TYR A 146 25.49 -11.09 -39.12
C TYR A 146 24.12 -11.82 -39.01
N VAL A 147 23.50 -11.84 -37.84
CA VAL A 147 22.18 -12.47 -37.60
C VAL A 147 21.02 -11.55 -38.01
N GLY A 148 21.21 -10.23 -37.94
CA GLY A 148 20.18 -9.26 -38.29
C GLY A 148 19.21 -8.93 -37.14
N ARG A 149 17.93 -8.71 -37.46
CA ARG A 149 16.89 -8.41 -36.47
C ARG A 149 16.37 -9.69 -35.84
N VAL A 150 16.43 -9.78 -34.52
CA VAL A 150 15.92 -10.91 -33.73
C VAL A 150 14.77 -10.44 -32.86
N ALA A 151 13.61 -11.10 -32.96
CA ALA A 151 12.46 -10.85 -32.09
C ALA A 151 12.69 -11.47 -30.71
N VAL A 152 12.59 -10.64 -29.66
CA VAL A 152 12.88 -11.00 -28.26
C VAL A 152 11.73 -10.72 -27.31
N ALA A 153 10.80 -9.81 -27.65
CA ALA A 153 9.66 -9.51 -26.79
C ALA A 153 8.80 -10.76 -26.54
N GLY A 154 8.44 -10.99 -25.28
CA GLY A 154 7.67 -12.15 -24.84
C GLY A 154 8.46 -13.45 -24.78
N LYS A 155 9.76 -13.45 -25.14
CA LYS A 155 10.65 -14.60 -25.02
C LYS A 155 11.51 -14.52 -23.77
N THR A 156 11.96 -15.65 -23.27
CA THR A 156 12.98 -15.68 -22.21
C THR A 156 14.39 -15.54 -22.77
N PRO A 157 15.37 -15.15 -21.94
CA PRO A 157 16.78 -15.14 -22.35
C PRO A 157 17.20 -16.46 -22.99
N GLY A 158 16.83 -17.61 -22.43
CA GLY A 158 17.15 -18.92 -22.99
C GLY A 158 16.44 -19.27 -24.30
N GLU A 159 15.26 -18.71 -24.56
CA GLU A 159 14.60 -18.82 -25.88
C GLU A 159 15.29 -17.93 -26.93
N VAL A 160 15.77 -16.76 -26.50
CA VAL A 160 16.54 -15.85 -27.35
C VAL A 160 17.92 -16.42 -27.68
N GLU A 161 18.61 -17.04 -26.72
CA GLU A 161 19.87 -17.77 -26.93
C GLU A 161 19.74 -18.75 -28.09
N ARG A 162 18.78 -19.68 -28.01
CA ARG A 162 18.54 -20.67 -29.06
C ARG A 162 18.18 -20.03 -30.41
N THR A 163 17.43 -18.93 -30.37
CA THR A 163 17.06 -18.19 -31.60
C THR A 163 18.32 -17.61 -32.27
N ILE A 164 19.23 -17.02 -31.50
CA ILE A 164 20.47 -16.43 -32.01
C ILE A 164 21.43 -17.54 -32.48
N GLU A 165 21.61 -18.61 -31.70
CA GLU A 165 22.43 -19.77 -32.09
C GLU A 165 21.99 -20.35 -33.43
N HIS A 166 20.68 -20.53 -33.63
CA HIS A 166 20.12 -21.01 -34.89
C HIS A 166 20.35 -20.01 -36.04
N GLY A 167 20.25 -18.71 -35.76
CA GLY A 167 20.54 -17.65 -36.73
C GLY A 167 22.02 -17.55 -37.13
N MET A 168 22.93 -18.12 -36.34
CA MET A 168 24.37 -18.17 -36.63
C MET A 168 24.81 -19.43 -37.39
N ILE A 169 23.90 -20.38 -37.67
CA ILE A 169 24.21 -21.58 -38.44
C ILE A 169 24.65 -21.18 -39.86
N GLY A 170 25.82 -21.67 -40.28
CA GLY A 170 26.42 -21.35 -41.58
C GLY A 170 27.25 -20.06 -41.59
N LEU A 171 27.18 -19.25 -40.53
CA LEU A 171 28.06 -18.10 -40.31
C LEU A 171 29.26 -18.46 -39.41
N SER A 172 29.03 -19.37 -38.45
CA SER A 172 30.06 -19.89 -37.54
C SER A 172 29.99 -21.42 -37.47
N GLN A 173 31.13 -22.08 -37.22
CA GLN A 173 31.19 -23.54 -37.13
C GLN A 173 30.49 -24.08 -35.88
N ARG A 174 30.69 -23.43 -34.74
CA ARG A 174 30.16 -23.83 -33.42
C ARG A 174 29.95 -22.59 -32.53
N PRO A 175 28.93 -21.76 -32.83
CA PRO A 175 28.60 -20.63 -31.97
C PRO A 175 27.97 -21.13 -30.66
N GLN A 176 28.40 -20.57 -29.55
CA GLN A 176 27.75 -20.72 -28.25
C GLN A 176 27.30 -19.34 -27.77
N VAL A 177 26.01 -19.18 -27.50
CA VAL A 177 25.45 -17.87 -27.16
C VAL A 177 24.95 -17.88 -25.72
N VAL A 178 25.27 -16.82 -24.98
CA VAL A 178 24.76 -16.57 -23.64
C VAL A 178 24.07 -15.22 -23.65
N VAL A 179 22.83 -15.15 -23.17
CA VAL A 179 22.04 -13.93 -23.08
C VAL A 179 21.72 -13.66 -21.62
N ALA A 180 22.17 -12.52 -21.13
CA ALA A 180 21.87 -12.03 -19.78
C ALA A 180 21.10 -10.71 -19.86
N VAL A 181 20.18 -10.49 -18.92
CA VAL A 181 19.50 -9.20 -18.76
C VAL A 181 20.39 -8.31 -17.91
N LYS A 182 20.87 -7.21 -18.50
CA LYS A 182 21.72 -6.23 -17.82
C LYS A 182 20.91 -5.17 -17.08
N ALA A 183 19.76 -4.79 -17.64
CA ALA A 183 18.82 -3.88 -17.00
C ALA A 183 17.40 -4.25 -17.43
N ASN A 184 16.48 -4.37 -16.46
CA ASN A 184 15.10 -4.73 -16.70
C ASN A 184 14.24 -3.46 -16.71
N ALA A 185 13.79 -3.06 -17.90
CA ALA A 185 12.94 -1.90 -18.06
C ALA A 185 11.46 -2.27 -18.12
N PHE A 186 11.14 -3.48 -18.59
CA PHE A 186 9.79 -3.92 -18.88
C PHE A 186 9.08 -4.52 -17.65
N ASN A 187 9.76 -5.37 -16.88
CA ASN A 187 9.21 -6.00 -15.68
C ASN A 187 9.59 -5.18 -14.44
N VAL A 188 8.82 -4.14 -14.15
CA VAL A 188 9.03 -3.25 -13.01
C VAL A 188 7.75 -3.05 -12.21
N PHE A 189 7.89 -2.68 -10.94
CA PHE A 189 6.79 -2.18 -10.12
C PHE A 189 7.16 -0.87 -9.44
N TYR A 190 6.13 -0.19 -8.94
CA TYR A 190 6.26 1.09 -8.27
C TYR A 190 5.73 0.96 -6.85
N VAL A 191 6.50 1.47 -5.89
CA VAL A 191 6.10 1.54 -4.48
C VAL A 191 6.05 3.01 -4.07
N SER A 192 4.97 3.40 -3.41
CA SER A 192 4.74 4.76 -2.91
C SER A 192 3.88 4.73 -1.64
N GLY A 193 3.85 5.83 -0.90
CA GLY A 193 3.13 5.96 0.38
C GLY A 193 4.09 5.94 1.57
N ASP A 194 3.62 5.41 2.71
CA ASP A 194 4.33 5.38 4.00
C ASP A 194 5.44 4.31 4.05
N ILE A 195 6.38 4.39 3.11
CA ILE A 195 7.53 3.51 2.94
C ILE A 195 8.82 4.33 3.04
N ARG A 196 9.93 3.72 3.44
CA ARG A 196 11.22 4.42 3.57
C ARG A 196 11.82 4.84 2.23
N THR A 197 11.75 3.97 1.22
CA THR A 197 12.36 4.19 -0.10
C THR A 197 11.29 4.04 -1.18
N PRO A 198 10.48 5.08 -1.44
CA PRO A 198 9.54 5.06 -2.55
C PRO A 198 10.28 5.13 -3.88
N GLY A 199 9.75 4.48 -4.92
CA GLY A 199 10.38 4.49 -6.22
C GLY A 199 9.99 3.34 -7.13
N ARG A 200 10.76 3.22 -8.21
CA ARG A 200 10.66 2.15 -9.21
C ARG A 200 11.63 1.04 -8.87
N PHE A 201 11.15 -0.20 -8.89
CA PHE A 201 11.93 -1.40 -8.61
C PHE A 201 11.80 -2.40 -9.76
N GLU A 202 12.89 -3.08 -10.07
CA GLU A 202 12.89 -4.20 -11.02
C GLU A 202 12.25 -5.43 -10.37
N LEU A 203 11.38 -6.12 -11.11
CA LEU A 203 10.69 -7.32 -10.64
C LEU A 203 11.64 -8.52 -10.69
N GLY A 204 11.75 -9.23 -9.57
CA GLY A 204 12.64 -10.39 -9.41
C GLY A 204 12.19 -11.66 -10.16
N LEU A 205 13.12 -12.62 -10.24
CA LEU A 205 12.90 -13.98 -10.74
C LEU A 205 11.91 -14.75 -9.81
N PRO A 206 11.31 -15.86 -10.27
CA PRO A 206 9.86 -16.05 -10.20
C PRO A 206 9.31 -16.11 -8.78
N ARG A 207 8.18 -15.38 -8.58
CA ARG A 207 7.36 -15.24 -7.36
C ARG A 207 7.82 -14.20 -6.34
N GLU A 208 8.11 -12.99 -6.80
CA GLU A 208 8.21 -11.86 -5.87
C GLU A 208 6.88 -11.63 -5.14
N ARG A 209 6.92 -11.69 -3.80
CA ARG A 209 5.75 -11.48 -2.95
C ARG A 209 5.62 -10.01 -2.58
N LEU A 210 4.41 -9.60 -2.23
CA LEU A 210 4.14 -8.24 -1.75
C LEU A 210 5.02 -7.85 -0.55
N LEU A 211 5.20 -8.77 0.41
CA LEU A 211 6.03 -8.52 1.58
C LEU A 211 7.52 -8.34 1.21
N ASP A 212 8.01 -9.10 0.22
CA ASP A 212 9.38 -8.97 -0.27
C ASP A 212 9.58 -7.61 -0.96
N ALA A 213 8.61 -7.20 -1.77
CA ALA A 213 8.61 -5.89 -2.43
C ALA A 213 8.63 -4.73 -1.41
N ILE A 214 7.83 -4.81 -0.34
CA ILE A 214 7.82 -3.84 0.76
C ILE A 214 9.17 -3.83 1.48
N ALA A 215 9.74 -5.00 1.77
CA ALA A 215 11.04 -5.12 2.42
C ALA A 215 12.17 -4.49 1.56
N ARG A 216 12.17 -4.73 0.23
CA ARG A 216 13.13 -4.11 -0.69
C ARG A 216 12.99 -2.59 -0.77
N ALA A 217 11.78 -2.07 -0.60
CA ALA A 217 11.53 -0.64 -0.49
C ALA A 217 11.90 -0.05 0.90
N GLY A 218 12.57 -0.84 1.75
CA GLY A 218 13.06 -0.41 3.07
C GLY A 218 12.06 -0.62 4.21
N GLY A 219 10.92 -1.25 3.94
CA GLY A 219 9.87 -1.44 4.94
C GLY A 219 9.07 -0.16 5.23
N THR A 220 8.14 -0.30 6.17
CA THR A 220 7.16 0.71 6.52
C THR A 220 7.74 1.77 7.46
N THR A 221 7.26 3.01 7.35
CA THR A 221 7.67 4.09 8.27
C THR A 221 6.88 4.05 9.58
N ASN A 222 5.61 3.62 9.54
CA ASN A 222 4.74 3.43 10.72
C ASN A 222 4.58 1.94 11.06
N GLN A 223 3.86 1.66 12.15
CA GLN A 223 3.55 0.29 12.58
C GLN A 223 2.75 -0.45 11.47
N PRO A 224 3.14 -1.68 11.09
CA PRO A 224 2.48 -2.42 10.01
C PRO A 224 0.97 -2.54 10.16
N ASN A 225 0.51 -2.75 11.40
CA ASN A 225 -0.90 -3.00 11.72
C ASN A 225 -1.85 -1.83 11.39
N ASP A 226 -1.31 -0.62 11.25
CA ASP A 226 -2.08 0.58 10.90
C ASP A 226 -2.06 0.87 9.40
N MET A 227 -1.45 -0.01 8.59
CA MET A 227 -1.28 0.22 7.16
C MET A 227 -2.29 -0.56 6.31
N ILE A 228 -2.82 0.14 5.32
CA ILE A 228 -3.59 -0.45 4.22
C ILE A 228 -2.68 -0.46 2.99
N VAL A 229 -2.47 -1.64 2.43
CA VAL A 229 -1.71 -1.83 1.20
C VAL A 229 -2.69 -2.00 0.05
N ARG A 230 -2.56 -1.12 -0.95
CA ARG A 230 -3.30 -1.21 -2.21
C ARG A 230 -2.40 -1.71 -3.33
N VAL A 231 -2.76 -2.84 -3.91
CA VAL A 231 -2.07 -3.41 -5.08
C VAL A 231 -2.93 -3.15 -6.31
N THR A 232 -2.33 -2.60 -7.38
CA THR A 232 -3.01 -2.38 -8.67
C THR A 232 -2.28 -3.15 -9.76
N ARG A 233 -2.99 -4.01 -10.48
CA ARG A 233 -2.46 -4.81 -11.60
C ARG A 233 -3.50 -4.86 -12.72
N SER A 234 -3.08 -4.53 -13.95
CA SER A 234 -3.95 -4.59 -15.15
C SER A 234 -5.30 -3.86 -14.97
N GLY A 235 -5.28 -2.70 -14.30
CA GLY A 235 -6.48 -1.90 -14.01
C GLY A 235 -7.36 -2.40 -12.86
N ARG A 236 -7.03 -3.54 -12.24
CA ARG A 236 -7.72 -4.07 -11.06
C ARG A 236 -6.96 -3.68 -9.81
N SER A 237 -7.67 -3.20 -8.78
CA SER A 237 -7.10 -2.88 -7.48
C SER A 237 -7.68 -3.76 -6.39
N ALA A 238 -6.82 -4.20 -5.47
CA ALA A 238 -7.22 -4.87 -4.24
C ALA A 238 -6.49 -4.22 -3.06
N GLU A 239 -7.16 -4.16 -1.92
CA GLU A 239 -6.66 -3.57 -0.69
C GLU A 239 -6.62 -4.63 0.39
N THR A 240 -5.59 -4.63 1.22
CA THR A 240 -5.54 -5.46 2.43
C THR A 240 -4.84 -4.70 3.53
N ARG A 241 -5.13 -5.04 4.78
CA ARG A 241 -4.28 -4.61 5.89
C ARG A 241 -2.97 -5.40 5.87
N LEU A 242 -1.88 -4.73 6.24
CA LEU A 242 -0.59 -5.37 6.46
C LEU A 242 -0.60 -5.94 7.89
N SER A 243 -0.63 -7.27 8.00
CA SER A 243 -0.65 -8.01 9.28
C SER A 243 0.55 -8.94 9.40
#